data_AF-A0A7X2VHZ4-F1
#
_entry.id   AF-A0A7X2VHZ4-F1
#
_cell.length_a   1.000
_cell.length_b   1.000
_cell.length_c   1.000
_cell.angle_alpha   90.00
_cell.angle_beta   90.00
_cell.angle_gamma   90.00
#
_symmetry.space_group_name_H-M   'P 1'
#
loop_
_entity.id
_entity.type
_entity.pdbx_description
1 polymer ?
#
loop_
_entity_poly.entity_id
_entity_poly.type
_entity_poly.pdbx_seq_one_letter_code
_entity_poly.pdbx_strand_id
1 'polypeptide(L)'
;MATNIKEKHVELGLDALIDEKLKNGGDPFVTKSKVPVVDISQLASKNDLEELKRKVGAGGSSASTELKGQGFPYNLNADIGTIYTDTTAKNGAVKWIKKNAGTGSNAWSVLFGDVKHKPRISSSQNNAYVEFRRINSTVEVGFGGLSWGWFGIVRRGAPSYVPQGSDRERNVVILNVGGIPVGFRATSSKLGIMTNDKGKRLGTFYLGGPGDGNQLRLQFDDPVPTDRDIGDLRFTDMSYITDDPWPENLQ
;
A
#
# COMPACT_ATOMS: atom_id res chain seq x y z
N MET A 1 68.12 79.25 -25.99
CA MET A 1 67.44 78.63 -24.83
C MET A 1 67.74 77.13 -24.87
N ALA A 2 68.60 76.65 -23.98
CA ALA A 2 68.94 75.23 -23.91
C ALA A 2 68.04 74.59 -22.85
N THR A 3 66.99 73.89 -23.28
CA THR A 3 66.11 73.14 -22.38
C THR A 3 66.92 71.99 -21.79
N ASN A 4 67.13 72.02 -20.48
CA ASN A 4 67.86 70.99 -19.76
C ASN A 4 67.09 69.66 -19.92
N ILE A 5 67.76 68.61 -20.39
CA ILE A 5 67.18 67.26 -20.56
C ILE A 5 66.50 66.78 -19.26
N LYS A 6 66.93 67.29 -18.10
CA LYS A 6 66.33 67.00 -16.80
C LYS A 6 64.87 67.40 -16.63
N GLU A 7 64.31 68.34 -17.40
CA GLU A 7 62.91 68.79 -17.21
C GLU A 7 61.96 68.19 -18.26
N LYS A 8 62.49 67.58 -19.32
CA LYS A 8 61.71 67.02 -20.43
C LYS A 8 60.77 65.88 -20.02
N HIS A 9 61.04 65.16 -18.94
CA HIS A 9 60.20 64.02 -18.51
C HIS A 9 58.82 64.48 -18.03
N VAL A 10 58.74 65.65 -17.39
CA VAL A 10 57.49 66.28 -16.94
C VAL A 10 56.68 66.74 -18.15
N GLU A 11 57.33 67.41 -19.10
CA GLU A 11 56.68 67.95 -20.31
C GLU A 11 56.13 66.85 -21.23
N LEU A 12 56.79 65.69 -21.26
CA LEU A 12 56.34 64.51 -22.00
C LEU A 12 55.31 63.66 -21.23
N GLY A 13 54.93 64.05 -20.00
CA GLY A 13 53.95 63.33 -19.18
C GLY A 13 54.37 61.91 -18.77
N LEU A 14 55.68 61.61 -18.80
CA LEU A 14 56.19 60.27 -18.49
C LEU A 14 55.93 59.87 -17.03
N ASP A 15 55.95 60.82 -16.12
CA ASP A 15 55.76 60.57 -14.68
C ASP A 15 54.35 60.04 -14.38
N ALA A 16 53.32 60.55 -15.09
CA ALA A 16 51.94 60.07 -14.96
C ALA A 16 51.74 58.64 -15.50
N LEU A 17 52.49 58.27 -16.54
CA LEU A 17 52.49 56.93 -17.14
C LEU A 17 53.16 55.88 -16.23
N ILE A 18 54.15 56.30 -15.45
CA ILE A 18 54.84 55.44 -14.47
C ILE A 18 53.92 55.12 -13.30
N ASP A 19 53.22 56.12 -12.75
CA ASP A 19 52.31 55.95 -11.63
C ASP A 19 51.11 55.04 -11.96
N GLU A 20 50.53 55.15 -13.16
CA GLU A 20 49.38 54.32 -13.52
C GLU A 20 49.74 52.84 -13.68
N LYS A 21 50.96 52.52 -14.12
CA LYS A 21 51.48 51.15 -14.14
C LYS A 21 51.86 50.62 -12.77
N LEU A 22 52.04 51.50 -11.77
CA LEU A 22 52.40 51.15 -10.40
C LEU A 22 51.21 51.17 -9.42
N LYS A 23 50.02 51.63 -9.84
CA LYS A 23 48.78 51.73 -9.01
C LYS A 23 48.39 50.44 -8.27
N ASN A 24 48.85 49.26 -8.68
CA ASN A 24 48.65 47.99 -7.97
C ASN A 24 49.78 47.65 -6.98
N GLY A 25 50.33 48.64 -6.27
CA GLY A 25 51.33 48.42 -5.23
C GLY A 25 52.69 47.92 -5.74
N GLY A 26 53.02 48.21 -7.00
CA GLY A 26 54.35 47.97 -7.56
C GLY A 26 54.74 46.51 -7.84
N ASP A 27 53.84 45.53 -7.64
CA ASP A 27 54.11 44.14 -8.00
C ASP A 27 53.23 43.70 -9.20
N PRO A 28 53.79 43.70 -10.43
CA PRO A 28 53.07 43.25 -11.61
C PRO A 28 52.90 41.72 -11.66
N PHE A 29 53.41 40.98 -10.68
CA PHE A 29 53.38 39.52 -10.65
C PHE A 29 52.40 39.02 -9.57
N VAL A 30 51.41 38.23 -9.99
CA VAL A 30 50.65 37.38 -9.09
C VAL A 30 51.53 36.18 -8.73
N THR A 31 52.20 36.25 -7.59
CA THR A 31 52.99 35.13 -7.08
C THR A 31 52.07 34.02 -6.57
N LYS A 32 52.52 32.77 -6.59
CA LYS A 32 51.71 31.61 -6.12
C LYS A 32 51.17 31.78 -4.70
N SER A 33 51.85 32.53 -3.84
CA SER A 33 51.41 32.83 -2.46
C SER A 33 50.23 33.79 -2.37
N LYS A 34 49.93 34.55 -3.44
CA LYS A 34 48.81 35.49 -3.54
C LYS A 34 47.56 34.86 -4.19
N VAL A 35 47.68 33.64 -4.70
CA VAL A 35 46.54 32.87 -5.24
C VAL A 35 45.97 32.03 -4.09
N PRO A 36 44.66 32.13 -3.77
CA PRO A 36 44.03 31.21 -2.84
C PRO A 36 44.22 29.78 -3.34
N VAL A 37 45.06 29.00 -2.65
CA VAL A 37 45.26 27.58 -2.96
C VAL A 37 44.26 26.80 -2.14
N VAL A 38 43.35 26.09 -2.81
CA VAL A 38 42.48 25.13 -2.15
C VAL A 38 43.36 24.03 -1.57
N ASP A 39 43.22 23.79 -0.27
CA ASP A 39 43.93 22.70 0.40
C ASP A 39 43.38 21.35 -0.09
N ILE A 40 44.06 20.80 -1.09
CA ILE A 40 43.72 19.51 -1.69
C ILE A 40 44.01 18.33 -0.76
N SER A 41 44.70 18.53 0.38
CA SER A 41 44.92 17.47 1.37
C SER A 41 43.66 17.11 2.15
N GLN A 42 42.65 17.99 2.15
CA GLN A 42 41.34 17.75 2.75
C GLN A 42 40.33 17.14 1.77
N LEU A 43 40.69 17.03 0.49
CA LEU A 43 39.83 16.40 -0.51
C LEU A 43 39.99 14.89 -0.46
N ALA A 44 38.88 14.16 -0.55
CA ALA A 44 38.89 12.71 -0.64
C ALA A 44 39.73 12.25 -1.84
N SER A 45 40.64 11.30 -1.61
CA SER A 45 41.45 10.72 -2.67
C SER A 45 40.60 9.83 -3.58
N LYS A 46 41.12 9.52 -4.77
CA LYS A 46 40.47 8.51 -5.65
C LYS A 46 40.31 7.17 -4.95
N ASN A 47 41.27 6.78 -4.11
CA ASN A 47 41.18 5.54 -3.34
C ASN A 47 40.09 5.62 -2.29
N ASP A 48 39.94 6.74 -1.59
CA ASP A 48 38.84 6.94 -0.63
C ASP A 48 37.48 6.84 -1.33
N LEU A 49 37.36 7.42 -2.53
CA LEU A 49 36.11 7.35 -3.31
C LEU A 49 35.83 5.95 -3.85
N GLU A 50 36.85 5.22 -4.31
CA GLU A 50 36.70 3.83 -4.79
C GLU A 50 36.45 2.86 -3.63
N GLU A 51 37.02 3.13 -2.46
CA GLU A 51 36.71 2.40 -1.23
C GLU A 51 35.30 2.72 -0.74
N LEU A 52 34.84 3.97 -0.84
CA LEU A 52 33.46 4.36 -0.57
C LEU A 52 32.49 3.65 -1.53
N LYS A 53 32.78 3.63 -2.84
CA LYS A 53 31.99 2.89 -3.84
C LYS A 53 31.96 1.40 -3.54
N ARG A 54 33.09 0.80 -3.14
CA ARG A 54 33.13 -0.61 -2.71
C ARG A 54 32.36 -0.85 -1.43
N LYS A 55 32.43 0.05 -0.44
CA LYS A 55 31.65 -0.05 0.81
C LYS A 55 30.15 0.07 0.54
N VAL A 56 29.73 0.98 -0.34
CA VAL A 56 28.34 1.14 -0.78
C VAL A 56 27.88 -0.06 -1.62
N GLY A 57 28.74 -0.61 -2.49
CA GLY A 57 28.43 -1.73 -3.37
C GLY A 57 28.55 -3.13 -2.75
N ALA A 58 29.29 -3.28 -1.65
CA ALA A 58 29.62 -4.58 -1.04
C ALA A 58 29.11 -4.78 0.40
N GLY A 59 28.17 -3.96 0.88
CA GLY A 59 27.41 -4.27 2.10
C GLY A 59 27.78 -3.50 3.37
N GLY A 60 28.07 -2.20 3.28
CA GLY A 60 28.27 -1.33 4.44
C GLY A 60 27.29 -0.16 4.51
N SER A 61 26.20 -0.32 5.25
CA SER A 61 25.49 0.77 5.95
C SER A 61 24.83 1.87 5.11
N SER A 62 24.17 1.47 4.03
CA SER A 62 22.87 2.04 3.69
C SER A 62 21.99 0.84 3.42
N ALA A 63 21.43 0.24 4.47
CA ALA A 63 20.44 -0.81 4.33
C ALA A 63 19.37 -0.25 3.40
N SER A 64 19.37 -0.68 2.14
CA SER A 64 18.27 -0.33 1.25
C SER A 64 17.05 -0.92 1.92
N THR A 65 16.26 -0.09 2.57
CA THR A 65 15.00 -0.48 3.21
C THR A 65 13.98 -0.90 2.16
N GLU A 66 14.38 -1.12 0.91
CA GLU A 66 13.52 -1.54 -0.18
C GLU A 66 14.13 -2.74 -0.92
N LEU A 67 13.41 -3.84 -0.92
CA LEU A 67 13.62 -5.03 -1.73
C LEU A 67 12.60 -5.06 -2.88
N LYS A 68 12.92 -5.76 -3.96
CA LYS A 68 12.01 -6.01 -5.07
C LYS A 68 12.07 -7.49 -5.46
N GLY A 69 10.93 -8.06 -5.87
CA GLY A 69 10.87 -9.45 -6.31
C GLY A 69 9.54 -9.80 -6.96
N GLN A 70 9.29 -11.09 -7.15
CA GLN A 70 8.03 -11.62 -7.68
C GLN A 70 7.27 -12.38 -6.60
N GLY A 71 6.01 -12.04 -6.41
CA GLY A 71 5.08 -12.70 -5.49
C GLY A 71 5.24 -12.27 -4.03
N PHE A 72 4.83 -13.14 -3.12
CA PHE A 72 4.84 -12.84 -1.69
C PHE A 72 6.25 -12.90 -1.10
N PRO A 73 6.64 -11.94 -0.24
CA PRO A 73 7.98 -11.90 0.37
C PRO A 73 8.15 -12.90 1.54
N TYR A 74 7.26 -13.87 1.71
CA TYR A 74 7.17 -14.68 2.92
C TYR A 74 8.43 -15.52 3.18
N ASN A 75 9.21 -15.86 2.16
CA ASN A 75 10.49 -16.57 2.32
C ASN A 75 11.67 -15.65 2.66
N LEU A 76 11.50 -14.33 2.64
CA LEU A 76 12.57 -13.36 2.86
C LEU A 76 12.74 -13.06 4.36
N ASN A 77 13.97 -13.27 4.84
CA ASN A 77 14.43 -12.90 6.19
C ASN A 77 15.18 -11.56 6.15
N ALA A 78 14.42 -10.47 6.08
CA ALA A 78 14.94 -9.10 6.07
C ALA A 78 14.77 -8.43 7.44
N ASP A 79 15.47 -7.32 7.67
CA ASP A 79 15.33 -6.52 8.88
C ASP A 79 13.92 -5.90 8.99
N ILE A 80 13.42 -5.76 10.22
CA ILE A 80 12.13 -5.09 10.49
C ILE A 80 12.18 -3.66 9.93
N GLY A 81 11.10 -3.22 9.29
CA GLY A 81 11.03 -1.96 8.56
C GLY A 81 11.41 -2.05 7.09
N THR A 82 11.98 -3.17 6.63
CA THR A 82 12.23 -3.40 5.19
C THR A 82 10.91 -3.38 4.41
N ILE A 83 10.85 -2.55 3.38
CA ILE A 83 9.82 -2.52 2.36
C ILE A 83 10.14 -3.56 1.29
N TYR A 84 9.12 -4.26 0.82
CA TYR A 84 9.24 -5.13 -0.35
C TYR A 84 8.21 -4.72 -1.40
N THR A 85 8.65 -4.57 -2.65
CA THR A 85 7.76 -4.33 -3.80
C THR A 85 7.65 -5.59 -4.65
N ASP A 86 6.44 -6.14 -4.76
CA ASP A 86 6.11 -7.21 -5.71
C ASP A 86 5.94 -6.60 -7.10
N THR A 87 6.66 -7.17 -8.07
CA THR A 87 6.63 -6.75 -9.48
C THR A 87 5.53 -7.43 -10.30
N THR A 88 4.83 -8.41 -9.73
CA THR A 88 3.72 -9.12 -10.39
C THR A 88 2.35 -8.75 -9.85
N ALA A 89 2.29 -7.99 -8.74
CA ALA A 89 1.07 -7.68 -8.01
C ALA A 89 0.24 -8.93 -7.70
N LYS A 90 0.89 -10.00 -7.21
CA LYS A 90 0.25 -11.29 -6.96
C LYS A 90 -0.92 -11.11 -6.01
N ASN A 91 -2.10 -11.53 -6.45
CA ASN A 91 -3.37 -11.34 -5.74
C ASN A 91 -3.60 -9.88 -5.33
N GLY A 92 -3.17 -8.91 -6.14
CA GLY A 92 -3.46 -7.49 -5.96
C GLY A 92 -2.59 -6.74 -4.94
N ALA A 93 -1.66 -7.40 -4.22
CA ALA A 93 -0.73 -6.75 -3.31
C ALA A 93 0.55 -6.32 -4.02
N VAL A 94 0.95 -5.05 -3.86
CA VAL A 94 2.14 -4.48 -4.53
C VAL A 94 3.24 -4.14 -3.53
N LYS A 95 2.91 -3.56 -2.38
CA LYS A 95 3.91 -3.14 -1.39
C LYS A 95 3.66 -3.76 -0.02
N TRP A 96 4.76 -4.15 0.61
CA TRP A 96 4.80 -4.83 1.89
C TRP A 96 5.81 -4.15 2.83
N ILE A 97 5.61 -4.30 4.13
CA ILE A 97 6.58 -3.93 5.17
C ILE A 97 6.86 -5.12 6.07
N LYS A 98 8.13 -5.31 6.41
CA LYS A 98 8.58 -6.29 7.40
C LYS A 98 8.19 -5.79 8.79
N LYS A 99 7.35 -6.54 9.51
CA LYS A 99 6.86 -6.16 10.85
C LYS A 99 7.40 -7.02 12.00
N ASN A 100 7.80 -8.27 11.72
CA ASN A 100 8.34 -9.18 12.74
C ASN A 100 9.60 -9.87 12.21
N ALA A 101 10.47 -10.35 13.12
CA ALA A 101 11.64 -11.15 12.76
C ALA A 101 11.27 -12.51 12.15
N GLY A 102 12.22 -13.16 11.47
CA GLY A 102 12.05 -14.49 10.87
C GLY A 102 11.38 -14.46 9.50
N THR A 103 10.79 -15.57 9.05
CA THR A 103 10.08 -15.71 7.77
C THR A 103 8.60 -16.02 7.99
N GLY A 104 7.82 -16.08 6.91
CA GLY A 104 6.38 -16.41 6.92
C GLY A 104 5.45 -15.21 6.72
N SER A 105 4.17 -15.51 6.53
CA SER A 105 3.13 -14.50 6.26
C SER A 105 2.94 -13.51 7.41
N ASN A 106 3.07 -13.98 8.65
CA ASN A 106 2.96 -13.14 9.85
C ASN A 106 4.13 -12.16 10.02
N ALA A 107 5.24 -12.36 9.30
CA ALA A 107 6.40 -11.47 9.37
C ALA A 107 6.24 -10.22 8.49
N TRP A 108 5.27 -10.21 7.59
CA TRP A 108 5.03 -9.14 6.62
C TRP A 108 3.63 -8.55 6.76
N SER A 109 3.43 -7.32 6.31
CA SER A 109 2.11 -6.71 6.19
C SER A 109 2.01 -5.88 4.92
N VAL A 110 0.84 -5.86 4.30
CA VAL A 110 0.58 -5.11 3.07
C VAL A 110 0.42 -3.63 3.39
N LEU A 111 1.21 -2.79 2.73
CA LEU A 111 1.08 -1.33 2.73
C LEU A 111 0.21 -0.83 1.58
N PHE A 112 0.26 -1.53 0.44
CA PHE A 112 -0.53 -1.22 -0.74
C PHE A 112 -0.99 -2.51 -1.42
N GLY A 113 -2.29 -2.75 -1.41
CA GLY A 113 -2.94 -3.82 -2.15
C GLY A 113 -4.46 -3.65 -2.19
N ASP A 114 -5.06 -4.16 -3.27
CA ASP A 114 -6.50 -4.21 -3.49
C ASP A 114 -6.85 -5.55 -4.15
N VAL A 115 -7.70 -6.34 -3.51
CA VAL A 115 -8.09 -7.66 -3.98
C VAL A 115 -9.57 -7.90 -3.75
N LYS A 116 -10.21 -8.55 -4.72
CA LYS A 116 -11.62 -8.93 -4.66
C LYS A 116 -11.75 -10.44 -4.75
N HIS A 117 -12.72 -11.00 -4.04
CA HIS A 117 -13.04 -12.41 -4.11
C HIS A 117 -14.54 -12.65 -3.94
N LYS A 118 -15.08 -13.56 -4.76
CA LYS A 118 -16.50 -13.96 -4.73
C LYS A 118 -16.58 -15.45 -4.38
N PRO A 119 -16.67 -15.82 -3.09
CA PRO A 119 -16.75 -17.21 -2.72
C PRO A 119 -18.05 -17.82 -3.24
N ARG A 120 -18.07 -19.15 -3.40
CA ARG A 120 -19.31 -19.86 -3.71
C ARG A 120 -20.29 -19.75 -2.54
N ILE A 121 -21.48 -19.24 -2.81
CA ILE A 121 -22.54 -19.05 -1.83
C ILE A 121 -23.67 -20.07 -1.97
N SER A 122 -24.44 -20.22 -0.89
CA SER A 122 -25.65 -21.05 -0.80
C SER A 122 -26.92 -20.19 -0.78
N SER A 123 -28.07 -20.82 -1.00
CA SER A 123 -29.41 -20.22 -0.88
C SER A 123 -29.70 -19.05 -1.83
N SER A 124 -28.77 -18.68 -2.72
CA SER A 124 -28.91 -17.54 -3.61
C SER A 124 -29.74 -17.88 -4.86
N GLN A 125 -30.36 -16.85 -5.43
CA GLN A 125 -30.86 -16.93 -6.81
C GLN A 125 -29.68 -17.02 -7.80
N ASN A 126 -29.98 -17.39 -9.03
CA ASN A 126 -28.98 -17.43 -10.09
C ASN A 126 -28.30 -16.06 -10.27
N ASN A 127 -26.99 -16.06 -10.52
CA ASN A 127 -26.12 -14.87 -10.66
C ASN A 127 -25.92 -13.99 -9.42
N ALA A 128 -26.71 -14.16 -8.36
CA ALA A 128 -26.49 -13.42 -7.11
C ALA A 128 -25.12 -13.81 -6.50
N TYR A 129 -24.39 -12.83 -5.98
CA TYR A 129 -23.05 -13.00 -5.42
C TYR A 129 -22.85 -12.20 -4.14
N VAL A 130 -21.89 -12.65 -3.34
CA VAL A 130 -21.24 -11.88 -2.30
C VAL A 130 -19.80 -11.62 -2.74
N GLU A 131 -19.34 -10.38 -2.68
CA GLU A 131 -17.97 -9.98 -2.97
C GLU A 131 -17.32 -9.46 -1.71
N PHE A 132 -16.17 -10.02 -1.34
CA PHE A 132 -15.28 -9.43 -0.36
C PHE A 132 -14.21 -8.64 -1.11
N ARG A 133 -14.07 -7.36 -0.79
CA ARG A 133 -12.97 -6.52 -1.29
C ARG A 133 -12.07 -6.15 -0.13
N ARG A 134 -10.79 -6.54 -0.20
CA ARG A 134 -9.79 -6.13 0.78
C ARG A 134 -8.88 -5.07 0.18
N ILE A 135 -8.81 -3.91 0.84
CA ILE A 135 -7.86 -2.85 0.57
C ILE A 135 -6.98 -2.72 1.80
N ASN A 136 -5.71 -3.11 1.68
CA ASN A 136 -4.76 -3.18 2.79
C ASN A 136 -5.32 -4.00 3.99
N SER A 137 -5.58 -3.38 5.14
CA SER A 137 -6.16 -4.04 6.31
C SER A 137 -7.69 -3.95 6.39
N THR A 138 -8.34 -3.25 5.47
CA THR A 138 -9.79 -3.05 5.47
C THR A 138 -10.46 -3.99 4.48
N VAL A 139 -11.57 -4.60 4.89
CA VAL A 139 -12.42 -5.44 4.05
C VAL A 139 -13.81 -4.82 3.98
N GLU A 140 -14.38 -4.78 2.79
CA GLU A 140 -15.75 -4.39 2.49
C GLU A 140 -16.52 -5.62 1.96
N VAL A 141 -17.80 -5.75 2.34
CA VAL A 141 -18.68 -6.82 1.87
C VAL A 141 -19.76 -6.25 0.96
N GLY A 142 -19.73 -6.65 -0.31
CA GLY A 142 -20.74 -6.29 -1.30
C GLY A 142 -21.70 -7.44 -1.59
N PHE A 143 -22.97 -7.11 -1.80
CA PHE A 143 -24.01 -8.03 -2.26
C PHE A 143 -24.56 -7.53 -3.59
N GLY A 144 -24.84 -8.44 -4.54
CA GLY A 144 -25.43 -8.05 -5.82
C GLY A 144 -25.63 -9.21 -6.77
N GLY A 145 -25.68 -8.91 -8.07
CA GLY A 145 -25.71 -9.89 -9.17
C GLY A 145 -27.05 -10.06 -9.86
N LEU A 146 -28.13 -9.51 -9.31
CA LEU A 146 -29.43 -9.42 -9.98
C LEU A 146 -29.62 -8.03 -10.63
N SER A 147 -30.77 -7.83 -11.27
CA SER A 147 -31.13 -6.54 -11.89
C SER A 147 -31.06 -5.39 -10.88
N TRP A 148 -30.65 -4.21 -11.33
CA TRP A 148 -30.52 -3.01 -10.48
C TRP A 148 -29.55 -3.14 -9.29
N GLY A 149 -28.64 -4.12 -9.36
CA GLY A 149 -27.70 -4.43 -8.29
C GLY A 149 -28.35 -5.09 -7.08
N TRP A 150 -29.51 -5.72 -7.24
CA TRP A 150 -30.14 -6.49 -6.18
C TRP A 150 -29.38 -7.78 -5.89
N PHE A 151 -29.63 -8.30 -4.71
CA PHE A 151 -29.31 -9.66 -4.33
C PHE A 151 -30.62 -10.41 -4.09
N GLY A 152 -30.59 -11.73 -4.21
CA GLY A 152 -31.77 -12.55 -3.95
C GLY A 152 -31.44 -13.93 -3.44
N ILE A 153 -32.39 -14.49 -2.71
CA ILE A 153 -32.37 -15.86 -2.22
C ILE A 153 -33.55 -16.65 -2.80
N VAL A 154 -33.36 -17.96 -2.91
CA VAL A 154 -34.46 -18.88 -3.22
C VAL A 154 -35.38 -19.06 -2.03
N ARG A 155 -36.62 -19.44 -2.28
CA ARG A 155 -37.64 -19.71 -1.25
C ARG A 155 -37.25 -20.84 -0.32
N ARG A 156 -37.78 -20.80 0.89
CA ARG A 156 -37.59 -21.85 1.90
C ARG A 156 -38.11 -23.18 1.37
N GLY A 157 -37.27 -24.20 1.43
CA GLY A 157 -37.56 -25.55 0.91
C GLY A 157 -37.18 -25.78 -0.55
N ALA A 158 -36.66 -24.77 -1.27
CA ALA A 158 -36.05 -25.00 -2.58
C ALA A 158 -34.77 -25.86 -2.47
N PRO A 159 -34.38 -26.59 -3.53
CA PRO A 159 -33.24 -27.51 -3.49
C PRO A 159 -31.90 -26.89 -3.01
N SER A 160 -31.64 -25.62 -3.31
CA SER A 160 -30.41 -24.91 -2.91
C SER A 160 -30.55 -24.09 -1.62
N TYR A 161 -31.71 -24.09 -0.97
CA TYR A 161 -31.97 -23.35 0.26
C TYR A 161 -31.37 -24.08 1.47
N VAL A 162 -30.52 -23.39 2.22
CA VAL A 162 -29.87 -23.93 3.42
C VAL A 162 -30.38 -23.19 4.66
N PRO A 163 -31.27 -23.80 5.46
CA PRO A 163 -31.72 -23.20 6.72
C PRO A 163 -30.59 -23.23 7.75
N GLN A 164 -30.47 -22.17 8.54
CA GLN A 164 -29.58 -22.18 9.70
C GLN A 164 -30.26 -22.89 10.88
N GLY A 165 -29.45 -23.63 11.66
CA GLY A 165 -29.97 -24.61 12.63
C GLY A 165 -30.78 -24.05 13.80
N SER A 166 -30.49 -22.83 14.27
CA SER A 166 -31.15 -22.26 15.45
C SER A 166 -32.52 -21.63 15.15
N ASP A 167 -32.73 -21.14 13.93
CA ASP A 167 -34.04 -20.69 13.45
C ASP A 167 -34.18 -21.05 11.97
N ARG A 168 -34.77 -22.21 11.71
CA ARG A 168 -34.90 -22.76 10.35
C ARG A 168 -35.95 -22.04 9.51
N GLU A 169 -36.79 -21.22 10.12
CA GLU A 169 -37.84 -20.47 9.42
C GLU A 169 -37.33 -19.12 8.94
N ARG A 170 -36.49 -18.46 9.74
CA ARG A 170 -36.04 -17.09 9.48
C ARG A 170 -34.57 -16.95 9.11
N ASN A 171 -33.70 -17.87 9.53
CA ASN A 171 -32.27 -17.74 9.28
C ASN A 171 -31.81 -18.59 8.10
N VAL A 172 -31.02 -17.97 7.22
CA VAL A 172 -30.55 -18.55 5.95
C VAL A 172 -29.04 -18.52 5.89
N VAL A 173 -28.42 -19.65 5.57
CA VAL A 173 -26.97 -19.72 5.36
C VAL A 173 -26.63 -19.23 3.95
N ILE A 174 -25.70 -18.27 3.87
CA ILE A 174 -25.10 -17.79 2.61
C ILE A 174 -23.69 -18.37 2.45
N LEU A 175 -22.87 -18.24 3.49
CA LEU A 175 -21.61 -18.96 3.65
C LEU A 175 -21.68 -19.75 4.95
N ASN A 176 -21.40 -21.04 4.87
CA ASN A 176 -21.43 -21.92 6.04
C ASN A 176 -20.25 -21.62 6.98
N VAL A 177 -20.17 -22.32 8.12
CA VAL A 177 -19.04 -22.26 9.03
C VAL A 177 -17.72 -22.52 8.27
N GLY A 178 -16.76 -21.63 8.46
CA GLY A 178 -15.47 -21.61 7.77
C GLY A 178 -15.52 -21.01 6.35
N GLY A 179 -16.70 -20.59 5.89
CA GLY A 179 -16.95 -20.19 4.52
C GLY A 179 -16.44 -18.80 4.15
N ILE A 180 -16.16 -17.92 5.13
CA ILE A 180 -15.42 -16.68 4.85
C ILE A 180 -13.94 -17.02 4.62
N PRO A 181 -13.39 -16.75 3.43
CA PRO A 181 -12.03 -17.17 3.09
C PRO A 181 -10.97 -16.46 3.94
N VAL A 182 -9.85 -17.16 4.17
CA VAL A 182 -8.66 -16.57 4.81
C VAL A 182 -8.21 -15.37 4.00
N GLY A 183 -7.90 -14.28 4.70
CA GLY A 183 -7.55 -13.01 4.10
C GLY A 183 -8.71 -12.03 4.07
N PHE A 184 -9.94 -12.46 4.39
CA PHE A 184 -11.13 -11.61 4.40
C PHE A 184 -11.92 -11.71 5.72
N ARG A 185 -11.45 -12.45 6.73
CA ARG A 185 -12.18 -12.67 7.98
C ARG A 185 -12.13 -11.44 8.89
N ALA A 186 -13.24 -11.12 9.53
CA ALA A 186 -13.31 -10.04 10.51
C ALA A 186 -12.66 -10.46 11.83
N THR A 187 -12.14 -9.49 12.59
CA THR A 187 -11.58 -9.72 13.93
C THR A 187 -12.64 -10.01 14.99
N SER A 188 -13.90 -9.62 14.75
CA SER A 188 -15.04 -9.92 15.58
C SER A 188 -16.33 -9.92 14.75
N SER A 189 -17.38 -10.55 15.27
CA SER A 189 -18.66 -10.65 14.59
C SER A 189 -19.29 -9.27 14.33
N LYS A 190 -20.05 -9.17 13.24
CA LYS A 190 -20.71 -7.95 12.78
C LYS A 190 -22.15 -8.24 12.39
N LEU A 191 -23.00 -7.23 12.57
CA LEU A 191 -24.41 -7.27 12.23
C LEU A 191 -24.73 -6.05 11.38
N GLY A 192 -25.36 -6.26 10.22
CA GLY A 192 -25.87 -5.19 9.37
C GLY A 192 -27.36 -5.37 9.09
N ILE A 193 -27.99 -4.37 8.48
CA ILE A 193 -29.44 -4.36 8.23
C ILE A 193 -29.74 -4.79 6.80
N MET A 194 -30.83 -5.54 6.64
CA MET A 194 -31.40 -5.91 5.34
C MET A 194 -32.72 -5.18 5.13
N THR A 195 -32.91 -4.69 3.91
CA THR A 195 -34.16 -4.09 3.45
C THR A 195 -34.55 -4.67 2.09
N ASN A 196 -35.79 -4.44 1.66
CA ASN A 196 -36.11 -4.55 0.24
C ASN A 196 -35.77 -3.24 -0.49
N ASP A 197 -35.92 -3.21 -1.82
CA ASP A 197 -35.64 -2.03 -2.64
C ASP A 197 -36.51 -0.80 -2.29
N LYS A 198 -37.64 -0.99 -1.61
CA LYS A 198 -38.50 0.09 -1.10
C LYS A 198 -38.09 0.61 0.28
N GLY A 199 -36.99 0.10 0.85
CA GLY A 199 -36.51 0.48 2.18
C GLY A 199 -37.26 -0.17 3.35
N LYS A 200 -38.18 -1.12 3.10
CA LYS A 200 -38.81 -1.89 4.18
C LYS A 200 -37.75 -2.79 4.80
N ARG A 201 -37.52 -2.68 6.11
CA ARG A 201 -36.66 -3.60 6.86
C ARG A 201 -37.20 -5.04 6.75
N LEU A 202 -36.31 -5.95 6.42
CA LEU A 202 -36.59 -7.39 6.33
C LEU A 202 -35.83 -8.22 7.36
N GLY A 203 -34.84 -7.61 8.04
CA GLY A 203 -34.08 -8.25 9.10
C GLY A 203 -32.64 -7.77 9.14
N THR A 204 -31.71 -8.68 9.46
CA THR A 204 -30.28 -8.42 9.57
C THR A 204 -29.46 -9.44 8.81
N PHE A 205 -28.27 -9.05 8.36
CA PHE A 205 -27.24 -10.00 7.93
C PHE A 205 -26.14 -10.06 8.97
N TYR A 206 -25.62 -11.25 9.20
CA TYR A 206 -24.64 -11.52 10.24
C TYR A 206 -23.39 -12.12 9.64
N LEU A 207 -22.27 -11.44 9.91
CA LEU A 207 -20.93 -11.89 9.57
C LEU A 207 -20.26 -12.38 10.85
N GLY A 208 -20.06 -13.69 10.95
CA GLY A 208 -19.41 -14.30 12.11
C GLY A 208 -17.92 -14.04 12.10
N GLY A 209 -17.37 -13.62 13.24
CA GLY A 209 -15.93 -13.60 13.49
C GLY A 209 -15.39 -14.98 13.85
N PRO A 210 -14.16 -15.06 14.39
CA PRO A 210 -13.48 -16.32 14.65
C PRO A 210 -14.22 -17.21 15.65
N GLY A 211 -14.79 -16.61 16.71
CA GLY A 211 -15.57 -17.33 17.73
C GLY A 211 -16.92 -17.84 17.23
N ASP A 212 -17.44 -17.28 16.13
CA ASP A 212 -18.75 -17.63 15.55
C ASP A 212 -18.60 -18.36 14.21
N GLY A 213 -17.41 -18.92 13.96
CA GLY A 213 -17.15 -19.83 12.87
C GLY A 213 -16.99 -19.19 11.51
N ASN A 214 -16.67 -17.89 11.39
CA ASN A 214 -16.35 -17.24 10.10
C ASN A 214 -17.39 -17.53 8.99
N GLN A 215 -18.67 -17.36 9.33
CA GLN A 215 -19.83 -17.65 8.47
C GLN A 215 -20.55 -16.37 8.04
N LEU A 216 -21.37 -16.44 6.99
CA LEU A 216 -22.26 -15.36 6.58
C LEU A 216 -23.69 -15.87 6.48
N ARG A 217 -24.62 -15.24 7.18
CA ARG A 217 -26.04 -15.62 7.18
C ARG A 217 -26.96 -14.42 7.11
N LEU A 218 -28.17 -14.66 6.61
CA LEU A 218 -29.29 -13.72 6.67
C LEU A 218 -30.23 -14.13 7.81
N GLN A 219 -30.82 -13.16 8.48
CA GLN A 219 -31.72 -13.35 9.63
C GLN A 219 -32.94 -12.47 9.40
N PHE A 220 -34.04 -13.06 8.92
CA PHE A 220 -35.24 -12.32 8.59
C PHE A 220 -36.09 -12.03 9.83
N ASP A 221 -36.82 -10.92 9.84
CA ASP A 221 -37.78 -10.60 10.90
C ASP A 221 -39.00 -11.55 10.83
N ASP A 222 -39.45 -11.86 9.60
CA ASP A 222 -40.54 -12.79 9.29
C ASP A 222 -40.00 -14.09 8.66
N PRO A 223 -40.74 -15.22 8.72
CA PRO A 223 -40.34 -16.45 8.05
C PRO A 223 -40.06 -16.25 6.56
N VAL A 224 -39.00 -16.89 6.05
CA VAL A 224 -38.71 -16.89 4.62
C VAL A 224 -39.85 -17.59 3.87
N PRO A 225 -40.39 -16.98 2.80
CA PRO A 225 -41.53 -17.54 2.06
C PRO A 225 -41.22 -18.93 1.50
N THR A 226 -42.22 -19.79 1.44
CA THR A 226 -42.13 -21.16 0.88
C THR A 226 -42.67 -21.24 -0.54
N ASP A 227 -43.39 -20.21 -0.98
CA ASP A 227 -44.12 -20.13 -2.26
C ASP A 227 -43.40 -19.27 -3.31
N ARG A 228 -42.53 -18.35 -2.89
CA ARG A 228 -41.78 -17.45 -3.79
C ARG A 228 -40.37 -17.13 -3.31
N ASP A 229 -39.47 -16.89 -4.26
CA ASP A 229 -38.12 -16.41 -3.99
C ASP A 229 -38.14 -14.93 -3.60
N ILE A 230 -37.08 -14.45 -2.93
CA ILE A 230 -36.90 -13.02 -2.60
C ILE A 230 -35.80 -12.46 -3.50
N GLY A 231 -36.11 -11.49 -4.36
CA GLY A 231 -35.22 -11.04 -5.43
C GLY A 231 -34.73 -9.59 -5.34
N ASP A 232 -35.18 -8.84 -4.34
CA ASP A 232 -34.99 -7.38 -4.24
C ASP A 232 -34.30 -6.97 -2.93
N LEU A 233 -33.40 -7.81 -2.41
CA LEU A 233 -32.68 -7.53 -1.17
C LEU A 233 -31.63 -6.43 -1.35
N ARG A 234 -31.61 -5.52 -0.37
CA ARG A 234 -30.63 -4.45 -0.17
C ARG A 234 -29.99 -4.58 1.21
N PHE A 235 -28.73 -4.18 1.32
CA PHE A 235 -27.94 -4.29 2.54
C PHE A 235 -27.32 -2.95 2.89
N THR A 236 -27.20 -2.66 4.18
CA THR A 236 -26.32 -1.58 4.63
C THR A 236 -24.87 -1.89 4.29
N ASP A 237 -24.08 -0.84 4.04
CA ASP A 237 -22.63 -0.99 3.90
C ASP A 237 -22.01 -1.65 5.15
N MET A 238 -21.00 -2.48 4.94
CA MET A 238 -20.24 -3.13 5.99
C MET A 238 -18.78 -3.20 5.61
N SER A 239 -17.97 -2.45 6.35
CA SER A 239 -16.51 -2.54 6.34
C SER A 239 -15.95 -2.90 7.72
N TYR A 240 -14.83 -3.60 7.73
CA TYR A 240 -14.15 -4.01 8.96
C TYR A 240 -12.65 -4.20 8.73
N ILE A 241 -11.89 -4.23 9.82
CA ILE A 241 -10.47 -4.56 9.80
C ILE A 241 -10.28 -6.08 9.83
N THR A 242 -9.28 -6.57 9.10
CA THR A 242 -8.81 -7.95 9.15
C THR A 242 -7.33 -8.01 9.55
N ASP A 243 -7.02 -8.97 10.41
CA ASP A 243 -5.65 -9.33 10.79
C ASP A 243 -5.15 -10.58 10.05
N ASP A 244 -5.99 -11.16 9.18
CA ASP A 244 -5.59 -12.31 8.38
C ASP A 244 -4.38 -11.97 7.49
N PRO A 245 -3.49 -12.95 7.23
CA PRO A 245 -2.48 -12.80 6.18
C PRO A 245 -3.16 -12.46 4.84
N TRP A 246 -2.43 -11.85 3.91
CA TRP A 246 -2.98 -11.56 2.59
C TRP A 246 -3.45 -12.86 1.92
N PRO A 247 -4.62 -12.88 1.25
CA PRO A 247 -5.15 -14.11 0.67
C PRO A 247 -4.20 -14.68 -0.38
N GLU A 248 -3.78 -15.93 -0.19
CA GLU A 248 -2.88 -16.64 -1.11
C GLU A 248 -3.63 -17.39 -2.20
N ASN A 249 -4.84 -17.88 -1.88
CA ASN A 249 -5.70 -18.63 -2.78
C ASN A 249 -7.02 -17.88 -2.96
N LEU A 250 -7.36 -17.54 -4.20
CA LEU A 250 -8.61 -16.86 -4.59
C LEU A 250 -9.54 -17.74 -5.41
N GLN A 251 -9.30 -19.05 -5.42
CA GLN A 251 -10.11 -20.04 -6.14
C GLN A 251 -11.45 -20.28 -5.47
#